data_AF-A0AAW8NJT6-F1
#
_entry.id   AF-A0AAW8NJT6-F1
#
_cell.length_a   1.000
_cell.length_b   1.000
_cell.length_c   1.000
_cell.angle_alpha   90.00
_cell.angle_beta   90.00
_cell.angle_gamma   90.00
#
_symmetry.space_group_name_H-M   'P 1'
#
loop_
_entity.id
_entity.type
_entity.pdbx_description
1 polymer ?
#
loop_
_entity_poly.entity_id
_entity_poly.type
_entity_poly.pdbx_seq_one_letter_code
_entity_poly.pdbx_strand_id
1 'polypeptide(L)'
;MSNYLKRIANGYTVATSLALLSMSALVTPAHGFESEVQSFFHGDWEVTCDNTHTCRAVGYHNPEQRNKAGEYNPVSVIFTRAAGENAKVTGRVKFGALSFDGEDKHAGNDTITLSINDTYQSVLLPELPSYEQKGIRFSGDRQLTDNQVSELLKALTMKGRVSIKFDSNTGDEWYLSTKGSTAVLLKMDDYQGLVETPFAIVKKGQVSKGIVQPKQVSVISIPDQPIPVTTAADLALATDADFNQRIRTALNNACDNVPAEDQPLELELARLTPNKLVVSTMCWSAAYNYGQAVWLVDDDAEIEPVLVTDSAVSYANGVIDEFMRGRGVGDCLSARRYIWNGSEFILADSYTTGACREIAPGGAWYIPTTVSTVINGIDPAAGIDCESEQAYSTQGMVKCAQRELAGLEWQMSEQLAEIERFSHAEYNTKADKTREAAAAIAQAQQAWRTFRKSECNVQQLSAAEGSMSLPLFVGCQVDLTQKRLQQLQLTKQLLMY
;
A
#
# COMPACT_ATOMS: atom_id res chain seq x y z
N MET A 1 20.40 55.78 -14.00
CA MET A 1 19.25 56.73 -14.05
C MET A 1 18.09 56.02 -13.35
N SER A 2 17.50 56.46 -12.26
CA SER A 2 17.65 57.66 -11.43
C SER A 2 17.29 57.28 -9.99
N ASN A 3 18.09 57.81 -9.08
CA ASN A 3 17.88 58.02 -7.64
C ASN A 3 16.42 58.40 -7.26
N TYR A 4 15.96 58.06 -6.05
CA TYR A 4 15.98 59.01 -4.91
C TYR A 4 15.50 58.40 -3.58
N LEU A 5 16.29 58.68 -2.54
CA LEU A 5 16.10 58.41 -1.11
C LEU A 5 15.41 59.59 -0.39
N LYS A 6 15.06 59.37 0.90
CA LYS A 6 14.95 60.32 2.06
C LYS A 6 13.52 60.79 2.40
N ARG A 7 13.08 61.01 3.66
CA ARG A 7 13.66 60.94 5.03
C ARG A 7 12.55 61.27 6.09
N ILE A 8 12.69 60.69 7.29
CA ILE A 8 12.63 61.29 8.66
C ILE A 8 11.29 61.72 9.32
N ALA A 9 10.99 60.99 10.42
CA ALA A 9 10.70 61.36 11.82
C ALA A 9 9.77 62.55 12.21
N ASN A 10 8.81 62.28 13.10
CA ASN A 10 8.85 62.60 14.55
C ASN A 10 7.47 62.42 15.20
N GLY A 11 7.45 62.12 16.51
CA GLY A 11 6.38 62.62 17.39
C GLY A 11 5.60 61.57 18.18
N TYR A 12 6.03 61.36 19.42
CA TYR A 12 5.37 60.59 20.47
C TYR A 12 3.98 61.14 20.83
N THR A 13 3.00 60.26 21.04
CA THR A 13 1.99 60.48 22.08
C THR A 13 1.56 59.12 22.65
N VAL A 14 1.90 58.92 23.91
CA VAL A 14 1.53 57.74 24.71
C VAL A 14 0.06 57.89 25.09
N ALA A 15 -0.77 56.98 24.60
CA ALA A 15 -2.09 56.70 25.16
C ALA A 15 -2.11 55.24 25.60
N THR A 16 -1.90 55.03 26.89
CA THR A 16 -2.08 53.75 27.58
C THR A 16 -3.57 53.37 27.57
N SER A 17 -3.94 52.46 26.67
CA SER A 17 -5.19 51.70 26.74
C SER A 17 -4.83 50.27 27.10
N LEU A 18 -5.22 49.84 28.32
CA LEU A 18 -5.23 48.43 28.72
C LEU A 18 -6.22 47.69 27.81
N ALA A 19 -5.71 47.05 26.75
CA ALA A 19 -6.44 46.04 26.01
C ALA A 19 -6.14 44.69 26.65
N LEU A 20 -7.13 44.10 27.33
CA LEU A 20 -7.15 42.70 27.71
C LEU A 20 -7.09 41.86 26.42
N LEU A 21 -5.90 41.31 26.09
CA LEU A 21 -5.80 40.25 25.10
C LEU A 21 -6.45 39.00 25.69
N SER A 22 -7.67 38.71 25.25
CA SER A 22 -8.25 37.38 25.31
C SER A 22 -7.37 36.45 24.48
N MET A 23 -6.64 35.56 25.15
CA MET A 23 -5.94 34.43 24.52
C MET A 23 -7.02 33.45 24.02
N SER A 24 -7.55 33.70 22.83
CA SER A 24 -8.32 32.71 22.08
C SER A 24 -7.32 31.68 21.58
N ALA A 25 -7.23 30.55 22.28
CA ALA A 25 -6.52 29.37 21.79
C ALA A 25 -7.21 28.92 20.50
N LEU A 26 -6.65 29.28 19.35
CA LEU A 26 -6.98 28.65 18.08
C LEU A 26 -6.53 27.19 18.18
N VAL A 27 -7.48 26.31 18.51
CA VAL A 27 -7.34 24.88 18.26
C VAL A 27 -7.41 24.74 16.75
N THR A 28 -6.26 24.76 16.09
CA THR A 28 -6.18 24.35 14.69
C THR A 28 -6.58 22.88 14.64
N PRO A 29 -7.61 22.49 13.87
CA PRO A 29 -7.86 21.08 13.64
C PRO A 29 -6.60 20.48 13.01
N ALA A 30 -6.11 19.41 13.63
CA ALA A 30 -4.99 18.64 13.12
C ALA A 30 -5.41 18.08 11.76
N HIS A 31 -5.10 18.81 10.69
CA HIS A 31 -5.03 18.21 9.36
C HIS A 31 -3.88 17.22 9.46
N GLY A 32 -4.21 15.93 9.45
CA GLY A 32 -3.22 14.87 9.36
C GLY A 32 -2.28 15.20 8.22
N PHE A 33 -1.00 15.37 8.54
CA PHE A 33 0.05 15.48 7.52
C PHE A 33 0.03 14.16 6.75
N GLU A 34 -0.64 14.14 5.59
CA GLU A 34 -0.42 13.13 4.57
C GLU A 34 1.10 13.19 4.30
N SER A 35 1.85 12.13 4.62
CA SER A 35 3.27 12.11 4.32
C SER A 35 3.37 12.21 2.80
N GLU A 36 3.83 13.36 2.31
CA GLU A 36 3.90 13.65 0.88
C GLU A 36 4.60 12.49 0.17
N VAL A 37 3.84 11.75 -0.63
CA VAL A 37 4.32 10.55 -1.30
C VAL A 37 5.53 10.93 -2.15
N GLN A 38 6.70 10.41 -1.78
CA GLN A 38 7.93 10.68 -2.51
C GLN A 38 7.98 9.79 -3.75
N SER A 39 7.51 10.34 -4.87
CA SER A 39 7.53 9.70 -6.18
C SER A 39 8.26 10.56 -7.21
N PHE A 40 8.88 9.94 -8.20
CA PHE A 40 9.55 10.64 -9.29
C PHE A 40 9.57 9.77 -10.54
N PHE A 41 9.14 10.35 -11.66
CA PHE A 41 9.12 9.69 -12.96
C PHE A 41 10.05 10.40 -13.94
N HIS A 42 10.89 9.65 -14.64
CA HIS A 42 11.74 10.20 -15.70
C HIS A 42 12.07 9.15 -16.76
N GLY A 43 11.70 9.44 -18.01
CA GLY A 43 11.93 8.53 -19.13
C GLY A 43 11.07 7.28 -19.04
N ASP A 44 11.69 6.11 -18.96
CA ASP A 44 11.03 4.81 -18.82
C ASP A 44 11.22 4.22 -17.41
N TRP A 45 11.48 5.08 -16.43
CA TRP A 45 11.77 4.71 -15.05
C TRP A 45 10.98 5.56 -14.07
N GLU A 46 10.70 4.98 -12.91
CA GLU A 46 10.11 5.66 -11.77
C GLU A 46 10.71 5.20 -10.44
N VAL A 47 10.65 6.04 -9.41
CA VAL A 47 10.95 5.64 -8.03
C VAL A 47 9.84 6.12 -7.12
N THR A 48 9.46 5.26 -6.18
CA THR A 48 8.50 5.56 -5.11
C THR A 48 9.05 5.07 -3.77
N CYS A 49 8.99 5.92 -2.75
CA CYS A 49 9.36 5.56 -1.38
C CYS A 49 8.13 5.58 -0.47
N ASP A 50 8.01 4.58 0.40
CA ASP A 50 6.92 4.48 1.36
C ASP A 50 7.23 5.20 2.69
N ASN A 51 6.23 5.24 3.58
CA ASN A 51 6.32 5.82 4.92
C ASN A 51 7.31 5.10 5.88
N THR A 52 7.95 4.00 5.46
CA THR A 52 9.08 3.35 6.18
C THR A 52 10.45 3.81 5.67
N HIS A 53 10.45 4.70 4.68
CA HIS A 53 11.60 5.15 3.89
C HIS A 53 12.21 4.04 3.00
N THR A 54 11.45 2.98 2.71
CA THR A 54 11.84 1.96 1.74
C THR A 54 11.48 2.44 0.35
N CYS A 55 12.47 2.49 -0.55
CA CYS A 55 12.31 2.95 -1.91
C CYS A 55 12.29 1.79 -2.91
N ARG A 56 11.46 1.94 -3.96
CA ARG A 56 11.31 1.01 -5.07
C ARG A 56 11.52 1.77 -6.38
N ALA A 57 12.63 1.49 -7.07
CA ALA A 57 12.93 2.02 -8.38
C ALA A 57 12.54 1.00 -9.46
N VAL A 58 11.64 1.37 -10.36
CA VAL A 58 11.09 0.50 -11.39
C VAL A 58 11.51 1.00 -12.77
N GLY A 59 11.98 0.08 -13.60
CA GLY A 59 12.30 0.32 -15.01
C GLY A 59 11.42 -0.53 -15.92
N TYR A 60 11.15 0.00 -17.12
CA TYR A 60 10.32 -0.64 -18.11
C TYR A 60 11.07 -0.92 -19.41
N HIS A 61 10.46 -1.74 -20.26
CA HIS A 61 10.97 -2.06 -21.57
C HIS A 61 11.20 -0.80 -22.43
N ASN A 62 12.13 -0.90 -23.37
CA ASN A 62 12.37 0.13 -24.36
C ASN A 62 11.23 0.13 -25.39
N PRO A 63 10.39 1.18 -25.46
CA PRO A 63 9.27 1.26 -26.39
C PRO A 63 9.71 1.57 -27.82
N GLU A 64 11.01 1.63 -28.12
CA GLU A 64 11.52 1.82 -29.49
C GLU A 64 12.14 0.54 -30.06
N GLN A 65 12.54 -0.42 -29.20
CA GLN A 65 13.16 -1.67 -29.63
C GLN A 65 12.12 -2.77 -29.82
N ARG A 66 12.18 -3.43 -30.99
CA ARG A 66 11.41 -4.64 -31.29
C ARG A 66 12.26 -5.88 -31.13
N ASN A 67 11.62 -7.01 -30.84
CA ASN A 67 12.22 -8.32 -31.02
C ASN A 67 12.38 -8.64 -32.52
N LYS A 68 12.99 -9.79 -32.82
CA LYS A 68 13.23 -10.27 -34.20
C LYS A 68 11.95 -10.45 -35.04
N ALA A 69 10.79 -10.64 -34.40
CA ALA A 69 9.49 -10.75 -35.04
C ALA A 69 8.83 -9.39 -35.31
N GLY A 70 9.45 -8.28 -34.89
CA GLY A 70 8.87 -6.94 -35.01
C GLY A 70 7.88 -6.57 -33.90
N GLU A 71 7.78 -7.39 -32.86
CA GLU A 71 6.87 -7.23 -31.73
C GLU A 71 7.56 -6.54 -30.55
N TYR A 72 6.77 -5.88 -29.70
CA TYR A 72 7.26 -5.41 -28.41
C TYR A 72 7.02 -6.47 -27.37
N ASN A 73 8.10 -6.89 -26.71
CA ASN A 73 8.01 -7.80 -25.59
C ASN A 73 8.17 -6.99 -24.30
N PRO A 74 7.10 -6.84 -23.48
CA PRO A 74 7.16 -6.04 -22.28
C PRO A 74 8.06 -6.70 -21.24
N VAL A 75 8.89 -5.92 -20.54
CA VAL A 75 9.72 -6.35 -19.41
C VAL A 75 9.75 -5.21 -18.40
N SER A 76 9.82 -5.57 -17.12
CA SER A 76 10.06 -4.62 -16.06
C SER A 76 11.05 -5.16 -15.05
N VAL A 77 11.86 -4.28 -14.46
CA VAL A 77 12.75 -4.57 -13.35
C VAL A 77 12.37 -3.66 -12.19
N ILE A 78 12.34 -4.20 -10.98
CA ILE A 78 12.18 -3.43 -9.74
C ILE A 78 13.42 -3.62 -8.87
N PHE A 79 13.97 -2.51 -8.37
CA PHE A 79 14.98 -2.48 -7.32
C PHE A 79 14.37 -1.97 -6.03
N THR A 80 14.59 -2.68 -4.92
CA THR A 80 14.09 -2.30 -3.60
C THR A 80 15.26 -2.06 -2.65
N ARG A 81 15.23 -0.95 -1.90
CA ARG A 81 16.23 -0.65 -0.86
C ARG A 81 15.54 0.02 0.32
N ALA A 82 15.66 -0.58 1.52
CA ALA A 82 15.31 0.08 2.77
C ALA A 82 16.20 1.31 3.00
N ALA A 83 15.77 2.26 3.83
CA ALA A 83 16.68 3.34 4.24
C ALA A 83 17.76 2.82 5.21
N GLY A 84 18.79 3.63 5.44
CA GLY A 84 19.90 3.31 6.34
C GLY A 84 21.23 3.07 5.63
N GLU A 85 22.29 3.05 6.43
CA GLU A 85 23.64 2.79 5.97
C GLU A 85 23.77 1.36 5.45
N ASN A 86 24.45 1.20 4.32
CA ASN A 86 24.73 -0.11 3.72
C ASN A 86 23.48 -0.98 3.47
N ALA A 87 22.29 -0.37 3.39
CA ALA A 87 21.06 -1.08 3.06
C ALA A 87 21.20 -1.75 1.68
N LYS A 88 21.02 -3.07 1.65
CA LYS A 88 21.20 -3.87 0.45
C LYS A 88 20.12 -3.54 -0.57
N VAL A 89 20.53 -3.30 -1.82
CA VAL A 89 19.60 -3.25 -2.95
C VAL A 89 19.29 -4.67 -3.39
N THR A 90 18.02 -5.03 -3.40
CA THR A 90 17.52 -6.27 -4.03
C THR A 90 16.86 -5.94 -5.35
N GLY A 91 16.74 -6.92 -6.24
CA GLY A 91 16.08 -6.72 -7.53
C GLY A 91 15.26 -7.91 -7.99
N ARG A 92 14.19 -7.65 -8.72
CA ARG A 92 13.40 -8.68 -9.43
C ARG A 92 13.13 -8.22 -10.85
N VAL A 93 12.90 -9.18 -11.74
CA VAL A 93 12.51 -8.93 -13.13
C VAL A 93 11.22 -9.68 -13.43
N LYS A 94 10.35 -9.07 -14.22
CA LYS A 94 9.09 -9.64 -14.69
C LYS A 94 8.97 -9.45 -16.19
N PHE A 95 8.58 -10.52 -16.86
CA PHE A 95 8.35 -10.55 -18.30
C PHE A 95 6.86 -10.42 -18.58
N GLY A 96 6.55 -9.69 -19.63
CA GLY A 96 5.19 -9.33 -19.98
C GLY A 96 4.43 -10.52 -20.54
N ALA A 97 3.21 -10.72 -20.05
CA ALA A 97 2.31 -11.75 -20.52
C ALA A 97 0.86 -11.23 -20.54
N LEU A 98 0.62 -10.13 -21.27
CA LEU A 98 -0.76 -9.76 -21.61
C LEU A 98 -1.32 -10.77 -22.62
N SER A 99 -1.74 -11.93 -22.13
CA SER A 99 -2.76 -12.74 -22.78
C SER A 99 -4.07 -12.51 -22.02
N PHE A 100 -5.13 -12.13 -22.73
CA PHE A 100 -6.49 -12.11 -22.17
C PHE A 100 -7.06 -13.55 -22.05
N ASP A 101 -6.30 -14.50 -22.56
CA ASP A 101 -6.53 -15.92 -22.78
C ASP A 101 -6.15 -16.76 -21.54
N GLY A 102 -5.49 -16.16 -20.54
CA GLY A 102 -5.18 -16.79 -19.25
C GLY A 102 -3.97 -17.73 -19.24
N GLU A 103 -3.31 -17.94 -20.38
CA GLU A 103 -2.03 -18.66 -20.45
C GLU A 103 -0.88 -17.67 -20.41
N ASP A 104 -0.18 -17.65 -19.28
CA ASP A 104 1.10 -16.98 -19.14
C ASP A 104 2.09 -17.69 -20.07
N LYS A 105 2.41 -17.10 -21.23
CA LYS A 105 3.25 -17.74 -22.28
C LYS A 105 4.65 -18.13 -21.79
N HIS A 106 5.04 -17.64 -20.61
CA HIS A 106 6.34 -17.88 -19.98
C HIS A 106 6.22 -18.59 -18.61
N ALA A 107 5.04 -19.08 -18.23
CA ALA A 107 4.88 -19.95 -17.07
C ALA A 107 5.50 -21.32 -17.37
N GLY A 108 6.79 -21.47 -17.07
CA GLY A 108 7.52 -22.70 -17.38
C GLY A 108 8.98 -22.71 -16.98
N ASN A 109 9.64 -23.85 -17.29
CA ASN A 109 11.06 -24.12 -17.09
C ASN A 109 11.99 -23.30 -18.03
N ASP A 110 11.52 -22.15 -18.52
CA ASP A 110 12.26 -21.29 -19.43
C ASP A 110 13.53 -20.80 -18.75
N THR A 111 14.64 -21.01 -19.46
CA THR A 111 15.96 -20.55 -19.08
C THR A 111 16.17 -19.19 -19.73
N ILE A 112 16.11 -18.15 -18.92
CA ILE A 112 16.27 -16.76 -19.38
C ILE A 112 17.68 -16.30 -19.05
N THR A 113 18.37 -15.75 -20.04
CA THR A 113 19.73 -15.20 -19.90
C THR A 113 19.68 -13.68 -19.97
N LEU A 114 20.18 -13.01 -18.92
CA LEU A 114 20.47 -11.58 -18.92
C LEU A 114 21.79 -11.34 -19.66
N SER A 115 21.78 -10.44 -20.64
CA SER A 115 22.94 -9.99 -21.40
C SER A 115 23.11 -8.47 -21.28
N ILE A 116 24.33 -8.00 -20.95
CA ILE A 116 24.67 -6.57 -20.90
C ILE A 116 25.86 -6.29 -21.83
N ASN A 117 25.62 -5.49 -22.87
CA ASN A 117 26.60 -5.12 -23.90
C ASN A 117 27.40 -6.31 -24.49
N ASP A 118 26.81 -7.51 -24.49
CA ASP A 118 27.46 -8.79 -24.86
C ASP A 118 28.71 -9.16 -24.04
N THR A 119 29.04 -8.39 -23.00
CA THR A 119 30.22 -8.58 -22.13
C THR A 119 29.90 -9.32 -20.84
N TYR A 120 28.65 -9.23 -20.38
CA TYR A 120 28.15 -9.95 -19.22
C TYR A 120 26.96 -10.79 -19.64
N GLN A 121 26.97 -12.06 -19.27
CA GLN A 121 25.87 -12.99 -19.47
C GLN A 121 25.64 -13.77 -18.18
N SER A 122 24.37 -13.88 -17.76
CA SER A 122 24.00 -14.62 -16.56
C SER A 122 22.61 -15.20 -16.68
N VAL A 123 22.47 -16.49 -16.39
CA VAL A 123 21.17 -17.17 -16.33
C VAL A 123 20.42 -16.70 -15.09
N LEU A 124 19.15 -16.31 -15.27
CA LEU A 124 18.26 -15.90 -14.19
C LEU A 124 17.88 -17.08 -13.30
N LEU A 125 17.50 -16.78 -12.06
CA LEU A 125 16.88 -17.76 -11.17
C LEU A 125 15.51 -18.22 -11.73
N PRO A 126 15.00 -19.37 -11.26
CA PRO A 126 13.64 -19.82 -11.57
C PRO A 126 12.58 -18.77 -11.17
N GLU A 127 11.40 -18.89 -11.78
CA GLU A 127 10.23 -18.09 -11.40
C GLU A 127 9.85 -18.32 -9.94
N LEU A 128 9.45 -17.24 -9.27
CA LEU A 128 8.91 -17.30 -7.92
C LEU A 128 7.46 -17.81 -7.94
N PRO A 129 7.01 -18.52 -6.89
CA PRO A 129 5.59 -18.87 -6.76
C PRO A 129 4.71 -17.62 -6.82
N SER A 130 3.53 -17.75 -7.46
CA SER A 130 2.55 -16.65 -7.45
C SER A 130 2.16 -16.28 -6.03
N TYR A 131 2.01 -15.00 -5.78
CA TYR A 131 1.64 -14.45 -4.48
C TYR A 131 0.50 -13.44 -4.62
N GLU A 132 -0.15 -13.11 -3.51
CA GLU A 132 -1.23 -12.13 -3.47
C GLU A 132 -0.83 -11.00 -2.51
N GLN A 133 -1.08 -9.77 -2.94
CA GLN A 133 -0.85 -8.58 -2.12
C GLN A 133 -2.04 -7.64 -2.29
N LYS A 134 -2.71 -7.32 -1.17
CA LYS A 134 -3.89 -6.43 -1.13
C LYS A 134 -4.96 -6.80 -2.18
N GLY A 135 -5.28 -8.10 -2.26
CA GLY A 135 -6.29 -8.62 -3.19
C GLY A 135 -5.87 -8.70 -4.66
N ILE A 136 -4.64 -8.29 -5.01
CA ILE A 136 -4.10 -8.42 -6.37
C ILE A 136 -3.14 -9.60 -6.43
N ARG A 137 -3.32 -10.45 -7.43
CA ARG A 137 -2.44 -11.58 -7.71
C ARG A 137 -1.25 -11.16 -8.56
N PHE A 138 -0.06 -11.58 -8.17
CA PHE A 138 1.19 -11.40 -8.90
C PHE A 138 1.83 -12.76 -9.19
N SER A 139 2.35 -12.92 -10.41
CA SER A 139 3.09 -14.10 -10.89
C SER A 139 4.13 -13.67 -11.93
N GLY A 140 4.94 -14.60 -12.44
CA GLY A 140 5.83 -14.36 -13.58
C GLY A 140 7.11 -13.59 -13.24
N ASP A 141 7.39 -13.33 -11.96
CA ASP A 141 8.58 -12.61 -11.54
C ASP A 141 9.71 -13.54 -11.04
N ARG A 142 10.94 -13.10 -11.28
CA ARG A 142 12.17 -13.83 -10.94
C ARG A 142 13.05 -12.96 -10.05
N GLN A 143 13.56 -13.56 -8.98
CA GLN A 143 14.56 -12.92 -8.12
C GLN A 143 15.89 -12.77 -8.88
N LEU A 144 16.50 -11.59 -8.81
CA LEU A 144 17.87 -11.37 -9.30
C LEU A 144 18.87 -11.69 -8.18
N THR A 145 19.99 -12.31 -8.56
CA THR A 145 21.13 -12.52 -7.66
C THR A 145 21.85 -11.20 -7.36
N ASP A 146 22.60 -11.14 -6.27
CA ASP A 146 23.37 -9.95 -5.89
C ASP A 146 24.33 -9.48 -7.00
N ASN A 147 24.94 -10.44 -7.70
CA ASN A 147 25.81 -10.14 -8.84
C ASN A 147 25.02 -9.54 -10.01
N GLN A 148 23.87 -10.10 -10.36
CA GLN A 148 23.00 -9.56 -11.42
C GLN A 148 22.50 -8.15 -11.09
N VAL A 149 22.10 -7.91 -9.83
CA VAL A 149 21.71 -6.57 -9.36
C VAL A 149 22.88 -5.59 -9.50
N SER A 150 24.07 -5.97 -9.05
CA SER A 150 25.28 -5.14 -9.14
C SER A 150 25.62 -4.77 -10.59
N GLU A 151 25.64 -5.75 -11.50
CA GLU A 151 25.96 -5.52 -12.91
C GLU A 151 24.88 -4.71 -13.64
N LEU A 152 23.59 -4.92 -13.32
CA LEU A 152 22.51 -4.09 -13.85
C LEU A 152 22.62 -2.65 -13.37
N LEU A 153 22.84 -2.40 -12.07
CA LEU A 153 22.99 -1.03 -11.56
C LEU A 153 24.19 -0.32 -12.17
N LYS A 154 25.32 -1.00 -12.39
CA LYS A 154 26.46 -0.45 -13.14
C LYS A 154 26.06 -0.07 -14.56
N ALA A 155 25.36 -0.96 -15.27
CA ALA A 155 24.90 -0.71 -16.63
C ALA A 155 23.94 0.48 -16.72
N LEU A 156 23.00 0.57 -15.77
CA LEU A 156 21.97 1.62 -15.70
C LEU A 156 22.49 3.00 -15.27
N THR A 157 23.70 3.07 -14.74
CA THR A 157 24.38 4.31 -14.33
C THR A 157 25.56 4.69 -15.22
N MET A 158 25.89 3.83 -16.19
CA MET A 158 27.00 4.05 -17.11
C MET A 158 26.67 5.15 -18.12
N LYS A 159 27.67 5.99 -18.41
CA LYS A 159 27.58 6.96 -19.51
C LYS A 159 27.77 6.25 -20.85
N GLY A 160 26.92 6.57 -21.82
CA GLY A 160 27.02 6.06 -23.19
C GLY A 160 25.89 5.11 -23.56
N ARG A 161 26.05 4.39 -24.67
CA ARG A 161 25.05 3.43 -25.14
C ARG A 161 25.20 2.12 -24.37
N VAL A 162 24.12 1.68 -23.73
CA VAL A 162 24.04 0.43 -23.00
C VAL A 162 22.84 -0.36 -23.51
N SER A 163 23.08 -1.62 -23.85
CA SER A 163 22.05 -2.59 -24.22
C SER A 163 21.89 -3.60 -23.08
N ILE A 164 20.68 -3.69 -22.55
CA ILE A 164 20.29 -4.67 -21.54
C ILE A 164 19.20 -5.54 -22.15
N LYS A 165 19.54 -6.80 -22.41
CA LYS A 165 18.67 -7.76 -23.08
C LYS A 165 18.43 -8.97 -22.19
N PHE A 166 17.22 -9.52 -22.26
CA PHE A 166 16.91 -10.84 -21.73
C PHE A 166 16.53 -11.74 -22.90
N ASP A 167 17.08 -12.94 -22.92
CA ASP A 167 16.84 -13.93 -23.97
C ASP A 167 16.34 -15.23 -23.36
N SER A 168 15.19 -15.72 -23.81
CA SER A 168 14.72 -17.06 -23.46
C SER A 168 15.35 -18.11 -24.38
N ASN A 169 15.58 -19.30 -23.85
CA ASN A 169 15.94 -20.48 -24.66
C ASN A 169 14.83 -20.89 -25.65
N THR A 170 13.61 -20.36 -25.51
CA THR A 170 12.48 -20.53 -26.43
C THR A 170 12.50 -19.55 -27.61
N GLY A 171 13.40 -18.56 -27.61
CA GLY A 171 13.58 -17.61 -28.71
C GLY A 171 13.01 -16.20 -28.48
N ASP A 172 12.35 -15.96 -27.34
CA ASP A 172 11.86 -14.64 -26.95
C ASP A 172 12.99 -13.71 -26.51
N GLU A 173 12.87 -12.44 -26.89
CA GLU A 173 13.83 -11.39 -26.53
C GLU A 173 13.11 -10.20 -25.89
N TRP A 174 13.66 -9.68 -24.79
CA TRP A 174 13.18 -8.46 -24.13
C TRP A 174 14.29 -7.45 -23.97
N TYR A 175 13.96 -6.17 -24.10
CA TYR A 175 14.92 -5.08 -24.01
C TYR A 175 14.52 -4.09 -22.92
N LEU A 176 15.34 -3.97 -21.87
CA LEU A 176 15.11 -3.02 -20.79
C LEU A 176 15.60 -1.63 -21.20
N SER A 177 14.77 -0.60 -21.00
CA SER A 177 15.16 0.77 -21.32
C SER A 177 16.22 1.28 -20.34
N THR A 178 17.17 2.06 -20.84
CA THR A 178 18.13 2.84 -20.04
C THR A 178 17.75 4.32 -19.97
N LYS A 179 16.66 4.72 -20.63
CA LYS A 179 16.22 6.11 -20.72
C LYS A 179 15.68 6.57 -19.36
N GLY A 180 16.49 7.37 -18.66
CA GLY A 180 16.14 7.98 -17.38
C GLY A 180 16.52 7.17 -16.15
N SER A 181 17.10 5.98 -16.31
CA SER A 181 17.52 5.12 -15.20
C SER A 181 18.45 5.82 -14.22
N THR A 182 19.46 6.53 -14.71
CA THR A 182 20.42 7.26 -13.85
C THR A 182 19.74 8.36 -13.04
N ALA A 183 18.76 9.07 -13.61
CA ALA A 183 18.05 10.14 -12.91
C ALA A 183 17.18 9.59 -11.78
N VAL A 184 16.47 8.49 -12.04
CA VAL A 184 15.62 7.80 -11.07
C VAL A 184 16.45 7.16 -9.95
N LEU A 185 17.55 6.47 -10.28
CA LEU A 185 18.45 5.89 -9.29
C LEU A 185 19.14 6.98 -8.44
N LEU A 186 19.48 8.12 -9.05
CA LEU A 186 20.01 9.27 -8.30
C LEU A 186 18.95 9.85 -7.37
N LYS A 187 17.69 9.92 -7.81
CA LYS A 187 16.58 10.38 -6.97
C LYS A 187 16.29 9.41 -5.81
N MET A 188 16.46 8.12 -6.02
CA MET A 188 16.41 7.10 -4.97
C MET A 188 17.51 7.32 -3.91
N ASP A 189 18.75 7.64 -4.33
CA ASP A 189 19.81 8.02 -3.41
C ASP A 189 19.48 9.33 -2.68
N ASP A 190 18.89 10.32 -3.35
CA ASP A 190 18.50 11.62 -2.78
C ASP A 190 17.43 11.47 -1.69
N TYR A 191 16.35 10.73 -1.97
CA TYR A 191 15.29 10.46 -0.98
C TYR A 191 15.80 9.76 0.29
N GLN A 192 16.87 8.98 0.19
CA GLN A 192 17.46 8.28 1.33
C GLN A 192 18.68 9.00 1.94
N GLY A 193 19.03 10.19 1.45
CA GLY A 193 20.18 10.96 1.94
C GLY A 193 21.52 10.28 1.65
N LEU A 194 21.59 9.47 0.59
CA LEU A 194 22.75 8.66 0.23
C LEU A 194 23.64 9.31 -0.85
N VAL A 195 23.23 10.40 -1.47
CA VAL A 195 24.06 11.14 -2.43
C VAL A 195 25.36 11.59 -1.77
N GLU A 196 26.49 11.41 -2.46
CA GLU A 196 27.85 11.68 -1.95
C GLU A 196 28.29 10.81 -0.76
N THR A 197 27.57 9.74 -0.43
CA THR A 197 27.99 8.75 0.57
C THR A 197 28.73 7.57 -0.09
N PRO A 198 29.45 6.72 0.67
CA PRO A 198 30.01 5.49 0.15
C PRO A 198 28.96 4.47 -0.36
N PHE A 199 27.72 4.61 0.11
CA PHE A 199 26.61 3.67 -0.14
C PHE A 199 25.72 4.08 -1.32
N ALA A 200 25.97 5.23 -1.96
CA ALA A 200 25.21 5.71 -3.11
C ALA A 200 25.28 4.71 -4.28
N ILE A 201 24.21 4.59 -5.05
CA ILE A 201 24.21 3.87 -6.34
C ILE A 201 24.91 4.71 -7.40
N VAL A 202 24.54 5.99 -7.53
CA VAL A 202 24.96 6.82 -8.66
C VAL A 202 26.17 7.70 -8.33
N LYS A 203 26.08 8.49 -7.27
CA LYS A 203 27.06 9.53 -6.95
C LYS A 203 27.74 9.22 -5.62
N LYS A 204 28.71 8.31 -5.65
CA LYS A 204 29.47 7.91 -4.46
C LYS A 204 30.42 9.01 -3.99
N GLY A 205 30.56 9.14 -2.69
CA GLY A 205 31.48 10.08 -2.05
C GLY A 205 31.91 9.60 -0.66
N GLN A 206 32.18 10.54 0.24
CA GLN A 206 32.69 10.27 1.60
C GLN A 206 31.82 10.91 2.70
N VAL A 207 30.63 11.43 2.35
CA VAL A 207 29.69 11.97 3.32
C VAL A 207 29.12 10.82 4.17
N SER A 208 29.01 11.04 5.48
CA SER A 208 28.48 10.06 6.45
C SER A 208 27.37 10.62 7.35
N LYS A 209 26.84 11.80 7.02
CA LYS A 209 25.78 12.48 7.80
C LYS A 209 24.56 12.71 6.92
N GLY A 210 23.39 12.82 7.55
CA GLY A 210 22.13 13.10 6.85
C GLY A 210 21.52 11.88 6.16
N ILE A 211 22.03 10.68 6.44
CA ILE A 211 21.48 9.42 5.94
C ILE A 211 20.15 9.17 6.63
N VAL A 212 19.10 9.04 5.81
CA VAL A 212 17.75 8.74 6.30
C VAL A 212 17.78 7.35 6.93
N GLN A 213 17.26 7.24 8.14
CA GLN A 213 17.15 5.97 8.85
C GLN A 213 15.85 5.26 8.47
N PRO A 214 15.83 3.92 8.48
CA PRO A 214 14.58 3.17 8.35
C PRO A 214 13.61 3.61 9.45
N LYS A 215 12.32 3.61 9.13
CA LYS A 215 11.27 3.96 10.08
C LYS A 215 10.35 2.76 10.26
N GLN A 216 10.03 2.44 11.52
CA GLN A 216 9.06 1.39 11.82
C GLN A 216 7.72 1.69 11.13
N VAL A 217 7.11 0.64 10.59
CA VAL A 217 5.72 0.68 10.10
C VAL A 217 4.77 1.23 11.19
N SER A 218 3.82 2.05 10.75
CA SER A 218 2.82 2.63 11.65
C SER A 218 1.82 1.56 12.08
N VAL A 219 1.35 1.63 13.32
CA VAL A 219 0.38 0.67 13.87
C VAL A 219 -0.97 1.35 14.00
N ILE A 220 -2.01 0.72 13.45
CA ILE A 220 -3.40 1.18 13.57
C ILE A 220 -4.14 0.18 14.45
N SER A 221 -4.51 0.63 15.65
CA SER A 221 -5.36 -0.11 16.57
C SER A 221 -6.83 0.14 16.27
N ILE A 222 -7.57 -0.93 15.97
CA ILE A 222 -9.02 -0.90 15.82
C ILE A 222 -9.66 -1.27 17.17
N PRO A 223 -10.63 -0.49 17.68
CA PRO A 223 -11.30 -0.84 18.93
C PRO A 223 -12.05 -2.17 18.82
N ASP A 224 -12.05 -2.97 19.90
CA ASP A 224 -12.82 -4.22 19.98
C ASP A 224 -14.35 -4.00 20.10
N GLN A 225 -14.81 -2.74 20.03
CA GLN A 225 -16.22 -2.42 20.10
C GLN A 225 -16.89 -2.73 18.76
N PRO A 226 -17.99 -3.50 18.75
CA PRO A 226 -18.71 -3.76 17.51
C PRO A 226 -19.28 -2.45 16.96
N ILE A 227 -19.18 -2.27 15.64
CA ILE A 227 -19.87 -1.20 14.94
C ILE A 227 -21.38 -1.41 15.13
N PRO A 228 -22.15 -0.39 15.58
CA PRO A 228 -23.57 -0.54 15.79
C PRO A 228 -24.30 -0.83 14.48
N VAL A 229 -25.38 -1.60 14.54
CA VAL A 229 -26.19 -1.93 13.37
C VAL A 229 -26.94 -0.68 12.88
N THR A 230 -26.89 -0.43 11.58
CA THR A 230 -27.72 0.60 10.93
C THR A 230 -29.20 0.29 11.10
N THR A 231 -29.96 1.23 11.64
CA THR A 231 -31.37 1.09 11.94
C THR A 231 -32.26 1.62 10.81
N ALA A 232 -33.55 1.26 10.81
CA ALA A 232 -34.52 1.84 9.88
C ALA A 232 -34.68 3.36 10.06
N ALA A 233 -34.44 3.89 11.27
CA ALA A 233 -34.46 5.32 11.53
C ALA A 233 -33.26 6.02 10.87
N ASP A 234 -32.07 5.40 10.92
CA ASP A 234 -30.89 5.90 10.21
C ASP A 234 -31.16 5.97 8.71
N LEU A 235 -31.68 4.89 8.12
CA LEU A 235 -32.00 4.83 6.70
C LEU A 235 -33.07 5.83 6.27
N ALA A 236 -34.01 6.19 7.16
CA ALA A 236 -35.05 7.18 6.86
C ALA A 236 -34.48 8.58 6.63
N LEU A 237 -33.31 8.91 7.21
CA LEU A 237 -32.62 10.20 7.02
C LEU A 237 -32.26 10.45 5.55
N ALA A 238 -32.06 9.41 4.74
CA ALA A 238 -31.81 9.54 3.30
C ALA A 238 -32.94 10.29 2.55
N THR A 239 -34.14 10.35 3.14
CA THR A 239 -35.31 11.04 2.58
C THR A 239 -35.76 12.25 3.41
N ASP A 240 -35.05 12.55 4.50
CA ASP A 240 -35.29 13.74 5.30
C ASP A 240 -34.80 14.99 4.57
N ALA A 241 -35.61 16.06 4.56
CA ALA A 241 -35.33 17.24 3.76
C ALA A 241 -34.14 18.05 4.30
N ASP A 242 -34.07 18.22 5.63
CA ASP A 242 -33.03 19.01 6.28
C ASP A 242 -31.69 18.25 6.22
N PHE A 243 -31.70 16.95 6.45
CA PHE A 243 -30.53 16.09 6.31
C PHE A 243 -29.99 16.10 4.87
N ASN A 244 -30.86 15.93 3.87
CA ASN A 244 -30.45 15.99 2.46
C ASN A 244 -29.85 17.36 2.10
N GLN A 245 -30.43 18.46 2.58
CA GLN A 245 -29.92 19.79 2.31
C GLN A 245 -28.53 20.02 2.95
N ARG A 246 -28.31 19.48 4.16
CA ARG A 246 -27.01 19.49 4.84
C ARG A 246 -25.96 18.72 4.02
N ILE A 247 -26.26 17.50 3.59
CA ILE A 247 -25.34 16.70 2.76
C ILE A 247 -25.09 17.36 1.40
N ARG A 248 -26.12 17.91 0.75
CA ARG A 248 -25.99 18.64 -0.52
C ARG A 248 -25.02 19.81 -0.43
N THR A 249 -25.10 20.58 0.66
CA THR A 249 -24.20 21.71 0.91
C THR A 249 -22.75 21.24 1.02
N ALA A 250 -22.52 20.09 1.66
CA ALA A 250 -21.20 19.48 1.74
C ALA A 250 -20.68 18.99 0.37
N LEU A 251 -21.55 18.42 -0.47
CA LEU A 251 -21.21 17.91 -1.80
C LEU A 251 -20.82 18.99 -2.81
N ASN A 252 -21.51 20.14 -2.80
CA ASN A 252 -21.29 21.22 -3.79
C ASN A 252 -19.85 21.75 -3.82
N ASN A 253 -19.07 21.51 -2.76
CA ASN A 253 -17.68 21.94 -2.67
C ASN A 253 -16.65 20.81 -2.93
N ALA A 254 -17.11 19.58 -3.18
CA ALA A 254 -16.28 18.38 -3.20
C ALA A 254 -16.52 17.43 -4.38
N CYS A 255 -17.66 17.51 -5.08
CA CYS A 255 -18.03 16.55 -6.13
C CYS A 255 -18.38 17.21 -7.46
N ASP A 256 -18.02 16.52 -8.55
CA ASP A 256 -18.30 16.96 -9.93
C ASP A 256 -19.75 16.64 -10.36
N ASN A 257 -20.28 15.49 -9.93
CA ASN A 257 -21.59 14.97 -10.33
C ASN A 257 -22.65 15.14 -9.22
N VAL A 258 -22.90 16.38 -8.77
CA VAL A 258 -23.99 16.64 -7.82
C VAL A 258 -25.33 16.75 -8.58
N PRO A 259 -26.37 15.97 -8.24
CA PRO A 259 -27.70 16.11 -8.83
C PRO A 259 -28.26 17.53 -8.70
N ALA A 260 -29.18 17.94 -9.58
CA ALA A 260 -29.83 19.25 -9.46
C ALA A 260 -30.60 19.41 -8.13
N GLU A 261 -30.86 20.64 -7.68
CA GLU A 261 -31.53 20.91 -6.39
C GLU A 261 -32.92 20.25 -6.28
N ASP A 262 -33.65 20.15 -7.39
CA ASP A 262 -34.97 19.54 -7.47
C ASP A 262 -34.95 18.01 -7.59
N GLN A 263 -33.77 17.40 -7.68
CA GLN A 263 -33.57 15.96 -7.72
C GLN A 263 -33.15 15.41 -6.35
N PRO A 264 -33.61 14.22 -5.95
CA PRO A 264 -33.17 13.60 -4.70
C PRO A 264 -31.69 13.20 -4.78
N LEU A 265 -31.00 13.23 -3.64
CA LEU A 265 -29.68 12.61 -3.51
C LEU A 265 -29.87 11.09 -3.28
N GLU A 266 -29.13 10.28 -4.02
CA GLU A 266 -29.04 8.84 -3.74
C GLU A 266 -28.00 8.63 -2.64
N LEU A 267 -28.46 8.59 -1.39
CA LEU A 267 -27.61 8.44 -0.21
C LEU A 267 -27.60 7.00 0.30
N GLU A 268 -26.41 6.47 0.55
CA GLU A 268 -26.18 5.24 1.30
C GLU A 268 -25.73 5.61 2.72
N LEU A 269 -26.38 5.04 3.74
CA LEU A 269 -26.14 5.38 5.13
C LEU A 269 -25.74 4.13 5.92
N ALA A 270 -24.73 4.28 6.77
CA ALA A 270 -24.32 3.24 7.69
C ALA A 270 -23.92 3.81 9.05
N ARG A 271 -24.45 3.21 10.13
CA ARG A 271 -24.08 3.57 11.50
C ARG A 271 -22.65 3.13 11.78
N LEU A 272 -21.81 4.03 12.29
CA LEU A 272 -20.39 3.75 12.60
C LEU A 272 -20.11 3.76 14.10
N THR A 273 -20.67 4.75 14.80
CA THR A 273 -20.64 4.86 16.26
C THR A 273 -22.06 5.18 16.75
N PRO A 274 -22.34 5.14 18.07
CA PRO A 274 -23.66 5.51 18.59
C PRO A 274 -24.17 6.90 18.19
N ASN A 275 -23.28 7.81 17.76
CA ASN A 275 -23.61 9.19 17.39
C ASN A 275 -23.10 9.62 16.00
N LYS A 276 -22.53 8.71 15.21
CA LYS A 276 -21.99 9.03 13.87
C LYS A 276 -22.43 8.05 12.81
N LEU A 277 -22.75 8.59 11.64
CA LEU A 277 -23.04 7.89 10.40
C LEU A 277 -21.88 8.05 9.42
N VAL A 278 -21.69 7.04 8.60
CA VAL A 278 -21.01 7.14 7.32
C VAL A 278 -22.09 7.32 6.26
N VAL A 279 -21.93 8.36 5.45
CA VAL A 279 -22.87 8.67 4.36
C VAL A 279 -22.09 8.69 3.06
N SER A 280 -22.56 7.96 2.06
CA SER A 280 -21.95 7.91 0.74
C SER A 280 -22.92 8.20 -0.40
N THR A 281 -22.40 8.76 -1.48
CA THR A 281 -23.13 9.00 -2.73
C THR A 281 -22.17 9.10 -3.91
N MET A 282 -22.66 8.90 -5.13
CA MET A 282 -21.85 9.06 -6.36
C MET A 282 -21.30 10.49 -6.45
N CYS A 283 -20.00 10.63 -6.67
CA CYS A 283 -19.31 11.92 -6.68
C CYS A 283 -18.76 12.28 -8.06
N TRP A 284 -18.21 11.30 -8.77
CA TRP A 284 -17.75 11.45 -10.15
C TRP A 284 -17.77 10.10 -10.89
N SER A 285 -17.77 10.16 -12.21
CA SER A 285 -17.65 8.97 -13.06
C SER A 285 -16.80 9.27 -14.30
N ALA A 286 -16.05 8.27 -14.74
CA ALA A 286 -15.18 8.31 -15.92
C ALA A 286 -15.34 7.01 -16.72
N ALA A 287 -14.63 6.88 -17.84
CA ALA A 287 -14.82 5.78 -18.80
C ALA A 287 -14.74 4.37 -18.20
N TYR A 288 -13.95 4.16 -17.15
CA TYR A 288 -13.73 2.85 -16.52
C TYR A 288 -13.51 2.95 -15.00
N ASN A 289 -13.72 4.13 -14.41
CA ASN A 289 -13.61 4.39 -12.97
C ASN A 289 -14.84 5.19 -12.52
N TYR A 290 -15.17 5.11 -11.24
CA TYR A 290 -16.10 5.99 -10.56
C TYR A 290 -15.56 6.27 -9.16
N GLY A 291 -16.09 7.30 -8.51
CA GLY A 291 -15.81 7.60 -7.11
C GLY A 291 -17.09 7.99 -6.40
N GLN A 292 -17.30 7.38 -5.23
CA GLN A 292 -18.29 7.82 -4.26
C GLN A 292 -17.61 8.74 -3.25
N ALA A 293 -18.29 9.84 -2.91
CA ALA A 293 -17.91 10.60 -1.74
C ALA A 293 -18.37 9.88 -0.50
N VAL A 294 -17.52 9.85 0.52
CA VAL A 294 -17.79 9.26 1.82
C VAL A 294 -17.57 10.33 2.88
N TRP A 295 -18.61 10.60 3.66
CA TRP A 295 -18.62 11.59 4.72
C TRP A 295 -18.82 10.93 6.08
N LEU A 296 -18.12 11.44 7.08
CA LEU A 296 -18.43 11.19 8.48
C LEU A 296 -19.40 12.27 8.97
N VAL A 297 -20.58 11.85 9.41
CA VAL A 297 -21.69 12.74 9.78
C VAL A 297 -22.05 12.50 11.23
N ASP A 298 -22.06 13.56 12.04
CA ASP A 298 -22.55 13.49 13.42
C ASP A 298 -24.09 13.63 13.46
N ASP A 299 -24.70 12.94 14.41
CA ASP A 299 -26.13 13.07 14.72
C ASP A 299 -26.45 14.49 15.23
N ASP A 300 -25.47 15.18 15.83
CA ASP A 300 -25.58 16.62 16.09
C ASP A 300 -25.50 17.39 14.76
N ALA A 301 -26.62 18.00 14.37
CA ALA A 301 -26.74 18.77 13.14
C ALA A 301 -25.90 20.06 13.14
N GLU A 302 -25.43 20.54 14.31
CA GLU A 302 -24.54 21.71 14.41
C GLU A 302 -23.09 21.38 14.00
N ILE A 303 -22.72 20.10 13.98
CA ILE A 303 -21.38 19.66 13.57
C ILE A 303 -21.39 19.42 12.06
N GLU A 304 -20.54 20.11 11.29
CA GLU A 304 -20.52 19.91 9.84
C GLU A 304 -20.03 18.50 9.44
N PRO A 305 -20.58 17.91 8.36
CA PRO A 305 -20.04 16.70 7.76
C PRO A 305 -18.55 16.84 7.42
N VAL A 306 -17.77 15.78 7.68
CA VAL A 306 -16.33 15.73 7.35
C VAL A 306 -16.11 14.79 6.17
N LEU A 307 -15.57 15.31 5.07
CA LEU A 307 -15.23 14.50 3.89
C LEU A 307 -14.06 13.60 4.25
N VAL A 308 -14.23 12.30 4.06
CA VAL A 308 -13.13 11.33 4.21
C VAL A 308 -12.43 11.14 2.87
N THR A 309 -13.20 10.91 1.80
CA THR A 309 -12.70 10.79 0.42
C THR A 309 -13.84 11.04 -0.57
N ASP A 310 -13.52 11.51 -1.77
CA ASP A 310 -14.42 11.66 -2.92
C ASP A 310 -14.34 10.47 -3.90
N SER A 311 -13.49 9.49 -3.61
CA SER A 311 -13.00 8.50 -4.57
C SER A 311 -13.20 7.05 -4.12
N ALA A 312 -14.07 6.82 -3.14
CA ALA A 312 -14.36 5.48 -2.66
C ALA A 312 -15.04 4.62 -3.73
N VAL A 313 -14.73 3.33 -3.73
CA VAL A 313 -15.47 2.31 -4.49
C VAL A 313 -16.31 1.42 -3.58
N SER A 314 -16.05 1.46 -2.27
CA SER A 314 -16.88 0.79 -1.29
C SER A 314 -16.63 1.33 0.12
N TYR A 315 -17.66 1.24 0.96
CA TYR A 315 -17.55 1.30 2.41
C TYR A 315 -18.16 0.02 3.03
N ALA A 316 -17.47 -0.56 4.01
CA ALA A 316 -18.03 -1.61 4.85
C ALA A 316 -17.36 -1.65 6.22
N ASN A 317 -18.17 -1.62 7.30
CA ASN A 317 -17.73 -1.86 8.67
C ASN A 317 -16.46 -1.08 9.07
N GLY A 318 -16.46 0.24 8.86
CA GLY A 318 -15.33 1.09 9.23
C GLY A 318 -14.13 0.99 8.28
N VAL A 319 -14.27 0.35 7.12
CA VAL A 319 -13.26 0.30 6.07
C VAL A 319 -13.80 0.99 4.82
N ILE A 320 -12.99 1.88 4.25
CA ILE A 320 -13.25 2.53 2.96
C ILE A 320 -12.14 2.08 2.01
N ASP A 321 -12.52 1.53 0.86
CA ASP A 321 -11.59 1.16 -0.19
C ASP A 321 -11.73 2.11 -1.38
N GLU A 322 -10.58 2.50 -1.92
CA GLU A 322 -10.42 3.21 -3.19
C GLU A 322 -9.67 2.31 -4.16
N PHE A 323 -10.11 2.25 -5.42
CA PHE A 323 -9.45 1.47 -6.46
C PHE A 323 -9.65 2.10 -7.83
N MET A 324 -8.54 2.37 -8.52
CA MET A 324 -8.53 3.06 -9.81
C MET A 324 -7.66 2.33 -10.79
N ARG A 325 -8.17 2.21 -12.01
CA ARG A 325 -7.36 1.79 -13.16
C ARG A 325 -6.71 3.04 -13.76
N GLY A 326 -5.44 2.93 -14.15
CA GLY A 326 -4.78 4.01 -14.89
C GLY A 326 -5.29 4.13 -16.32
N ARG A 327 -5.77 3.02 -16.91
CA ARG A 327 -6.48 2.97 -18.19
C ARG A 327 -7.40 1.76 -18.30
N GLY A 328 -8.30 1.76 -19.29
CA GLY A 328 -9.33 0.72 -19.47
C GLY A 328 -8.80 -0.72 -19.56
N VAL A 329 -7.56 -0.91 -20.02
CA VAL A 329 -6.87 -2.22 -20.05
C VAL A 329 -6.64 -2.78 -18.65
N GLY A 330 -6.46 -1.91 -17.64
CA GLY A 330 -6.19 -2.33 -16.26
C GLY A 330 -4.81 -2.93 -16.04
N ASP A 331 -3.82 -2.59 -16.87
CA ASP A 331 -2.41 -3.03 -16.76
C ASP A 331 -1.57 -2.17 -15.79
N CYS A 332 -2.25 -1.28 -15.04
CA CYS A 332 -1.71 -0.40 -14.02
C CYS A 332 -2.88 0.04 -13.13
N LEU A 333 -2.67 0.06 -11.82
CA LEU A 333 -3.70 0.33 -10.82
C LEU A 333 -3.14 1.24 -9.74
N SER A 334 -4.03 1.95 -9.05
CA SER A 334 -3.77 2.58 -7.76
C SER A 334 -4.90 2.26 -6.80
N ALA A 335 -4.57 2.10 -5.52
CA ALA A 335 -5.56 1.86 -4.49
C ALA A 335 -5.16 2.55 -3.19
N ARG A 336 -6.18 2.92 -2.41
CA ARG A 336 -6.04 3.44 -1.05
C ARG A 336 -7.06 2.74 -0.15
N ARG A 337 -6.75 2.63 1.13
CA ARG A 337 -7.64 2.09 2.13
C ARG A 337 -7.62 2.94 3.38
N TYR A 338 -8.79 3.34 3.85
CA TYR A 338 -8.97 4.03 5.12
C TYR A 338 -9.65 3.13 6.12
N ILE A 339 -9.21 3.18 7.36
CA ILE A 339 -9.73 2.37 8.46
C ILE A 339 -10.11 3.28 9.62
N TRP A 340 -11.31 3.06 10.15
CA TRP A 340 -11.77 3.68 11.37
C TRP A 340 -11.00 3.14 12.58
N ASN A 341 -10.24 4.01 13.24
CA ASN A 341 -9.44 3.64 14.42
C ASN A 341 -10.20 3.84 15.75
N GLY A 342 -11.50 4.13 15.70
CA GLY A 342 -12.30 4.51 16.88
C GLY A 342 -12.53 6.02 17.04
N SER A 343 -11.79 6.84 16.31
CA SER A 343 -11.87 8.31 16.40
C SER A 343 -11.92 9.00 15.04
N GLU A 344 -11.18 8.50 14.06
CA GLU A 344 -11.12 9.03 12.69
C GLU A 344 -10.83 7.90 11.70
N PHE A 345 -11.06 8.18 10.41
CA PHE A 345 -10.61 7.32 9.32
C PHE A 345 -9.16 7.65 8.99
N ILE A 346 -8.25 6.70 9.19
CA ILE A 346 -6.83 6.86 8.89
C ILE A 346 -6.49 6.10 7.60
N LEU A 347 -5.69 6.72 6.72
CA LEU A 347 -5.09 6.05 5.58
C LEU A 347 -4.20 4.90 6.08
N ALA A 348 -4.70 3.68 5.97
CA ALA A 348 -4.02 2.48 6.43
C ALA A 348 -2.98 2.00 5.41
N ASP A 349 -3.37 1.99 4.14
CA ASP A 349 -2.52 1.56 3.05
C ASP A 349 -2.79 2.37 1.78
N SER A 350 -1.74 2.62 1.00
CA SER A 350 -1.87 3.15 -0.36
C SER A 350 -0.75 2.61 -1.23
N TYR A 351 -1.07 2.26 -2.47
CA TYR A 351 -0.11 1.71 -3.41
C TYR A 351 -0.50 1.96 -4.86
N THR A 352 0.47 1.83 -5.75
CA THR A 352 0.24 1.69 -7.19
C THR A 352 0.87 0.38 -7.67
N THR A 353 0.60 0.04 -8.94
CA THR A 353 1.29 -1.06 -9.62
C THR A 353 2.25 -0.61 -10.71
N GLY A 354 2.59 0.68 -10.67
CA GLY A 354 3.51 1.36 -11.57
C GLY A 354 2.84 1.81 -12.88
N ALA A 355 3.68 2.20 -13.84
CA ALA A 355 3.23 2.68 -15.15
C ALA A 355 2.51 1.62 -16.00
N CYS A 356 1.53 2.08 -16.78
CA CYS A 356 0.73 1.30 -17.74
C CYS A 356 1.55 0.86 -18.95
N ARG A 357 2.39 -0.16 -18.75
CA ARG A 357 3.40 -0.63 -19.70
C ARG A 357 3.17 -2.07 -20.14
N GLU A 358 1.93 -2.55 -20.06
CA GLU A 358 1.51 -3.83 -20.63
C GLU A 358 2.30 -5.03 -20.10
N ILE A 359 2.76 -4.95 -18.85
CA ILE A 359 3.52 -6.04 -18.24
C ILE A 359 2.57 -7.18 -17.83
N ALA A 360 1.50 -6.87 -17.10
CA ALA A 360 0.53 -7.86 -16.68
C ALA A 360 -0.81 -7.19 -16.35
N PRO A 361 -1.94 -7.92 -16.38
CA PRO A 361 -3.18 -7.44 -15.80
C PRO A 361 -2.96 -7.09 -14.33
N GLY A 362 -3.47 -5.95 -13.90
CA GLY A 362 -3.23 -5.41 -12.57
C GLY A 362 -1.87 -4.76 -12.36
N GLY A 363 -0.96 -4.82 -13.34
CA GLY A 363 0.37 -4.21 -13.30
C GLY A 363 1.50 -5.15 -12.88
N ALA A 364 2.73 -4.65 -12.99
CA ALA A 364 3.93 -5.47 -12.82
C ALA A 364 4.21 -5.79 -11.35
N TRP A 365 4.01 -4.81 -10.47
CA TRP A 365 4.57 -4.79 -9.12
C TRP A 365 3.56 -4.31 -8.09
N TYR A 366 3.81 -4.61 -6.83
CA TYR A 366 3.20 -3.91 -5.71
C TYR A 366 4.15 -2.80 -5.26
N ILE A 367 3.75 -1.54 -5.41
CA ILE A 367 4.58 -0.37 -5.09
C ILE A 367 3.83 0.47 -4.04
N PRO A 368 4.04 0.20 -2.73
CA PRO A 368 3.38 0.94 -1.69
C PRO A 368 3.96 2.35 -1.53
N THR A 369 3.10 3.25 -1.07
CA THR A 369 3.41 4.61 -0.63
C THR A 369 3.09 4.79 0.85
N THR A 370 2.06 4.10 1.35
CA THR A 370 1.74 3.99 2.77
C THR A 370 1.56 2.53 3.12
N VAL A 371 2.23 2.07 4.17
CA VAL A 371 2.03 0.77 4.81
C VAL A 371 1.74 0.94 6.29
N SER A 372 0.83 0.12 6.80
CA SER A 372 0.54 0.05 8.24
C SER A 372 0.38 -1.40 8.70
N THR A 373 0.65 -1.64 9.97
CA THR A 373 0.22 -2.85 10.68
C THR A 373 -1.11 -2.55 11.36
N VAL A 374 -2.18 -3.16 10.88
CA VAL A 374 -3.51 -3.03 11.47
C VAL A 374 -3.70 -4.16 12.47
N ILE A 375 -4.21 -3.84 13.66
CA ILE A 375 -4.45 -4.80 14.73
C ILE A 375 -5.80 -4.52 15.38
N ASN A 376 -6.40 -5.54 15.98
CA ASN A 376 -7.54 -5.38 16.88
C ASN A 376 -7.04 -5.14 18.32
N GLY A 377 -7.68 -4.20 19.00
CA GLY A 377 -7.41 -3.86 20.39
C GLY A 377 -6.10 -3.09 20.58
N ILE A 378 -5.54 -3.24 21.78
CA ILE A 378 -4.37 -2.48 22.24
C ILE A 378 -3.09 -3.06 21.63
N ASP A 379 -2.23 -2.19 21.10
CA ASP A 379 -0.90 -2.56 20.62
C ASP A 379 -0.03 -3.15 21.75
N PRO A 380 0.35 -4.45 21.68
CA PRO A 380 1.15 -5.10 22.72
C PRO A 380 2.56 -4.51 22.85
N ALA A 381 3.06 -3.86 21.79
CA ALA A 381 4.35 -3.19 21.77
C ALA A 381 4.24 -1.66 21.79
N ALA A 382 3.10 -1.09 22.22
CA ALA A 382 2.93 0.37 22.31
C ALA A 382 4.11 1.04 23.03
N GLY A 383 4.70 2.04 22.38
CA GLY A 383 5.89 2.75 22.88
C GLY A 383 7.23 2.03 22.68
N ILE A 384 7.26 0.88 22.01
CA ILE A 384 8.47 0.16 21.60
C ILE A 384 8.65 0.29 20.09
N ASP A 385 9.83 0.78 19.71
CA ASP A 385 10.31 0.71 18.34
C ASP A 385 10.98 -0.66 18.11
N CYS A 386 10.25 -1.53 17.41
CA CYS A 386 10.62 -2.89 17.07
C CYS A 386 11.74 -2.99 16.04
N GLU A 387 12.11 -1.89 15.39
CA GLU A 387 13.26 -1.80 14.49
C GLU A 387 14.53 -1.28 15.20
N SER A 388 14.44 -1.01 16.51
CA SER A 388 15.53 -0.45 17.31
C SER A 388 16.08 -1.43 18.35
N GLU A 389 17.16 -1.03 19.03
CA GLU A 389 17.75 -1.80 20.15
C GLU A 389 16.76 -2.05 21.30
N GLN A 390 15.67 -1.29 21.40
CA GLN A 390 14.60 -1.53 22.38
C GLN A 390 13.99 -2.94 22.25
N ALA A 391 14.00 -3.48 21.03
CA ALA A 391 13.51 -4.82 20.72
C ALA A 391 14.44 -5.92 21.25
N TYR A 392 15.70 -5.64 21.61
CA TYR A 392 16.71 -6.68 21.91
C TYR A 392 16.55 -7.33 23.29
N SER A 393 15.82 -6.68 24.20
CA SER A 393 15.45 -7.29 25.46
C SER A 393 14.44 -8.42 25.24
N THR A 394 14.43 -9.44 26.10
CA THR A 394 13.40 -10.50 26.05
C THR A 394 11.98 -9.93 26.02
N GLN A 395 11.72 -8.90 26.83
CA GLN A 395 10.40 -8.24 26.85
C GLN A 395 10.11 -7.52 25.52
N GLY A 396 11.10 -6.82 24.97
CA GLY A 396 11.00 -6.15 23.66
C GLY A 396 10.68 -7.16 22.56
N MET A 397 11.47 -8.22 22.43
CA MET A 397 11.27 -9.29 21.45
C MET A 397 9.86 -9.89 21.54
N VAL A 398 9.41 -10.23 22.76
CA VAL A 398 8.07 -10.80 22.96
C VAL A 398 6.99 -9.84 22.52
N LYS A 399 7.03 -8.58 22.96
CA LYS A 399 6.01 -7.59 22.62
C LYS A 399 5.97 -7.31 21.12
N CYS A 400 7.12 -7.19 20.48
CA CYS A 400 7.22 -6.99 19.04
C CYS A 400 6.66 -8.18 18.25
N ALA A 401 6.99 -9.41 18.66
CA ALA A 401 6.43 -10.62 18.06
C ALA A 401 4.91 -10.74 18.30
N GLN A 402 4.41 -10.25 19.44
CA GLN A 402 2.96 -10.18 19.70
C GLN A 402 2.25 -9.16 18.79
N ARG A 403 2.89 -8.02 18.50
CA ARG A 403 2.36 -7.02 17.54
C ARG A 403 2.31 -7.61 16.14
N GLU A 404 3.37 -8.29 15.72
CA GLU A 404 3.42 -9.00 14.43
C GLU A 404 2.31 -10.06 14.35
N LEU A 405 2.16 -10.88 15.39
CA LEU A 405 1.09 -11.86 15.48
C LEU A 405 -0.30 -11.22 15.36
N ALA A 406 -0.55 -10.11 16.07
CA ALA A 406 -1.82 -9.40 16.01
C ALA A 406 -2.10 -8.87 14.58
N GLY A 407 -1.07 -8.38 13.88
CA GLY A 407 -1.17 -7.95 12.49
C GLY A 407 -1.47 -9.10 11.52
N LEU A 408 -0.85 -10.26 11.72
CA LEU A 408 -1.14 -11.47 10.95
C LEU A 408 -2.56 -12.00 11.22
N GLU A 409 -3.02 -11.91 12.47
CA GLU A 409 -4.39 -12.32 12.83
C GLU A 409 -5.46 -11.41 12.24
N TRP A 410 -5.18 -10.10 12.13
CA TRP A 410 -6.00 -9.17 11.37
C TRP A 410 -6.10 -9.58 9.90
N GLN A 411 -4.96 -9.72 9.21
CA GLN A 411 -4.93 -10.12 7.78
C GLN A 411 -5.64 -11.46 7.53
N MET A 412 -5.48 -12.42 8.44
CA MET A 412 -6.16 -13.70 8.37
C MET A 412 -7.68 -13.55 8.51
N SER A 413 -8.14 -12.63 9.35
CA SER A 413 -9.57 -12.35 9.52
C SER A 413 -10.15 -11.67 8.28
N GLU A 414 -9.42 -10.74 7.66
CA GLU A 414 -9.80 -10.15 6.38
C GLU A 414 -9.96 -11.22 5.29
N GLN A 415 -8.98 -12.13 5.20
CA GLN A 415 -9.00 -13.18 4.19
C GLN A 415 -10.19 -14.15 4.36
N LEU A 416 -10.55 -14.48 5.60
CA LEU A 416 -11.73 -15.30 5.89
C LEU A 416 -13.02 -14.55 5.52
N ALA A 417 -13.12 -13.26 5.84
CA ALA A 417 -14.27 -12.44 5.49
C ALA A 417 -14.43 -12.29 3.96
N GLU A 418 -13.33 -12.27 3.20
CA GLU A 418 -13.39 -12.29 1.73
C GLU A 418 -13.90 -13.63 1.18
N ILE A 419 -13.42 -14.75 1.71
CA ILE A 419 -13.91 -16.09 1.33
C ILE A 419 -15.41 -16.20 1.61
N GLU A 420 -15.86 -15.72 2.77
CA GLU A 420 -17.28 -15.70 3.14
C GLU A 420 -18.08 -14.81 2.18
N ARG A 421 -17.65 -13.57 1.93
CA ARG A 421 -18.31 -12.66 0.99
C ARG A 421 -18.45 -13.26 -0.41
N PHE A 422 -17.38 -13.87 -0.94
CA PHE A 422 -17.42 -14.53 -2.25
C PHE A 422 -18.43 -15.68 -2.29
N SER A 423 -18.56 -16.44 -1.20
CA SER A 423 -19.53 -17.54 -1.12
C SER A 423 -20.99 -17.07 -1.21
N HIS A 424 -21.26 -15.80 -0.90
CA HIS A 424 -22.58 -15.16 -0.93
C HIS A 424 -22.79 -14.23 -2.14
N ALA A 425 -21.82 -14.10 -3.03
CA ALA A 425 -21.92 -13.21 -4.18
C ALA A 425 -22.98 -13.66 -5.19
N GLU A 426 -23.84 -12.75 -5.65
CA GLU A 426 -24.96 -13.06 -6.56
C GLU A 426 -24.52 -13.65 -7.90
N TYR A 427 -23.34 -13.27 -8.40
CA TYR A 427 -22.78 -13.78 -9.66
C TYR A 427 -22.09 -15.14 -9.51
N ASN A 428 -22.05 -15.70 -8.30
CA ASN A 428 -21.41 -16.99 -8.05
C ASN A 428 -22.32 -18.14 -8.50
N THR A 429 -22.07 -18.63 -9.71
CA THR A 429 -22.81 -19.75 -10.32
C THR A 429 -22.69 -21.07 -9.56
N LYS A 430 -21.81 -21.17 -8.55
CA LYS A 430 -21.59 -22.32 -7.66
C LYS A 430 -21.90 -22.00 -6.19
N ALA A 431 -22.77 -21.02 -5.91
CA ALA A 431 -23.04 -20.47 -4.57
C ALA A 431 -23.23 -21.52 -3.47
N ASP A 432 -23.99 -22.60 -3.70
CA ASP A 432 -24.20 -23.65 -2.69
C ASP A 432 -22.89 -24.34 -2.29
N LYS A 433 -22.08 -24.73 -3.26
CA LYS A 433 -20.78 -25.40 -3.03
C LYS A 433 -19.79 -24.46 -2.36
N THR A 434 -19.78 -23.18 -2.75
CA THR A 434 -18.89 -22.20 -2.12
C THR A 434 -19.32 -21.86 -0.69
N ARG A 435 -20.62 -21.88 -0.37
CA ARG A 435 -21.11 -21.72 1.01
C ARG A 435 -20.73 -22.90 1.89
N GLU A 436 -20.88 -24.13 1.39
CA GLU A 436 -20.39 -25.33 2.07
C GLU A 436 -18.87 -25.26 2.31
N ALA A 437 -18.11 -24.82 1.29
CA ALA A 437 -16.66 -24.63 1.42
C ALA A 437 -16.31 -23.55 2.45
N ALA A 438 -16.99 -22.40 2.45
CA ALA A 438 -16.76 -21.34 3.43
C ALA A 438 -17.06 -21.82 4.86
N ALA A 439 -18.16 -22.56 5.07
CA ALA A 439 -18.49 -23.16 6.36
C ALA A 439 -17.42 -24.18 6.82
N ALA A 440 -16.95 -25.03 5.90
CA ALA A 440 -15.86 -25.97 6.19
C ALA A 440 -14.55 -25.26 6.53
N ILE A 441 -14.23 -24.15 5.85
CA ILE A 441 -13.06 -23.32 6.14
C ILE A 441 -13.18 -22.67 7.52
N ALA A 442 -14.35 -22.15 7.89
CA ALA A 442 -14.60 -21.60 9.21
C ALA A 442 -14.40 -22.65 10.32
N GLN A 443 -14.92 -23.86 10.13
CA GLN A 443 -14.71 -24.97 11.05
C GLN A 443 -13.22 -25.38 11.14
N ALA A 444 -12.56 -25.50 10.00
CA ALA A 444 -11.14 -25.82 9.93
C ALA A 444 -10.30 -24.73 10.62
N GLN A 445 -10.69 -23.47 10.49
CA GLN A 445 -10.02 -22.35 11.16
C GLN A 445 -10.15 -22.42 12.68
N GLN A 446 -11.34 -22.76 13.20
CA GLN A 446 -11.53 -22.94 14.64
C GLN A 446 -10.66 -24.08 15.19
N ALA A 447 -10.61 -25.21 14.48
CA ALA A 447 -9.74 -26.34 14.84
C ALA A 447 -8.25 -25.94 14.77
N TRP A 448 -7.85 -25.19 13.74
CA TRP A 448 -6.49 -24.72 13.55
C TRP A 448 -6.02 -23.80 14.69
N ARG A 449 -6.88 -22.91 15.21
CA ARG A 449 -6.53 -22.06 16.37
C ARG A 449 -6.16 -22.90 17.61
N THR A 450 -6.90 -23.98 17.85
CA THR A 450 -6.60 -24.94 18.92
C THR A 450 -5.29 -25.68 18.66
N PHE A 451 -5.08 -26.16 17.42
CA PHE A 451 -3.82 -26.78 17.01
C PHE A 451 -2.62 -25.86 17.24
N ARG A 452 -2.65 -24.62 16.73
CA ARG A 452 -1.58 -23.63 16.89
C ARG A 452 -1.23 -23.43 18.36
N LYS A 453 -2.24 -23.24 19.22
CA LYS A 453 -2.02 -23.02 20.66
C LYS A 453 -1.31 -24.22 21.31
N SER A 454 -1.80 -25.43 21.04
CA SER A 454 -1.22 -26.66 21.62
C SER A 454 0.19 -26.94 21.10
N GLU A 455 0.41 -26.77 19.80
CA GLU A 455 1.72 -26.95 19.16
C GLU A 455 2.76 -25.98 19.72
N CYS A 456 2.41 -24.70 19.83
CA CYS A 456 3.33 -23.71 20.39
C CYS A 456 3.56 -23.90 21.89
N ASN A 457 2.58 -24.43 22.63
CA ASN A 457 2.79 -24.81 24.03
C ASN A 457 3.81 -25.94 24.18
N VAL A 458 3.89 -26.90 23.24
CA VAL A 458 4.95 -27.93 23.23
C VAL A 458 6.32 -27.28 23.07
N GLN A 459 6.46 -26.32 22.14
CA GLN A 459 7.72 -25.59 21.96
C GLN A 459 8.09 -24.77 23.20
N GLN A 460 7.11 -24.11 23.82
CA GLN A 460 7.30 -23.39 25.06
C GLN A 460 7.82 -24.29 26.18
N LEU A 461 7.25 -25.49 26.34
CA LEU A 461 7.64 -26.46 27.36
C LEU A 461 9.01 -27.09 27.11
N SER A 462 9.51 -27.07 25.87
CA SER A 462 10.87 -27.53 25.55
C SER A 462 11.96 -26.63 26.15
N ALA A 463 11.65 -25.35 26.39
CA ALA A 463 12.46 -24.42 27.16
C ALA A 463 11.88 -24.29 28.57
N ALA A 464 12.24 -25.26 29.43
CA ALA A 464 11.96 -25.19 30.87
C ALA A 464 12.36 -23.81 31.44
N GLU A 465 11.59 -23.35 32.43
CA GLU A 465 11.66 -22.03 33.11
C GLU A 465 12.88 -21.14 32.73
N GLY A 466 12.62 -20.02 32.07
CA GLY A 466 13.67 -19.08 31.66
C GLY A 466 13.18 -18.04 30.66
N SER A 467 14.03 -17.05 30.35
CA SER A 467 13.70 -15.93 29.46
C SER A 467 13.42 -16.36 28.01
N MET A 468 13.76 -17.58 27.60
CA MET A 468 13.51 -18.11 26.25
C MET A 468 12.11 -18.72 26.07
N SER A 469 11.40 -19.05 27.16
CA SER A 469 10.12 -19.76 27.09
C SER A 469 9.06 -18.97 26.30
N LEU A 470 8.88 -17.68 26.62
CA LEU A 470 7.87 -16.83 25.98
C LEU A 470 8.22 -16.42 24.54
N PRO A 471 9.48 -16.04 24.20
CA PRO A 471 9.89 -15.85 22.81
C PRO A 471 9.62 -17.06 21.91
N LEU A 472 9.90 -18.28 22.38
CA LEU A 472 9.63 -19.50 21.61
C LEU A 472 8.13 -19.70 21.36
N PHE A 473 7.30 -19.47 22.39
CA PHE A 473 5.85 -19.58 22.25
C PHE A 473 5.30 -18.61 21.20
N VAL A 474 5.62 -17.32 21.32
CA VAL A 474 5.07 -16.28 20.42
C VAL A 474 5.67 -16.42 19.02
N GLY A 475 6.97 -16.72 18.90
CA GLY A 475 7.62 -16.96 17.60
C GLY A 475 6.98 -18.13 16.84
N CYS A 476 6.65 -19.22 17.54
CA CYS A 476 5.87 -20.31 16.96
C CYS A 476 4.49 -19.85 16.48
N GLN A 477 3.78 -19.02 17.25
CA GLN A 477 2.47 -18.52 16.87
C GLN A 477 2.56 -17.66 15.60
N VAL A 478 3.56 -16.79 15.50
CA VAL A 478 3.82 -15.98 14.30
C VAL A 478 4.02 -16.88 13.08
N ASP A 479 4.99 -17.81 13.14
CA ASP A 479 5.33 -18.71 12.04
C ASP A 479 4.12 -19.53 11.55
N LEU A 480 3.39 -20.16 12.48
CA LEU A 480 2.21 -20.95 12.11
C LEU A 480 1.10 -20.06 11.52
N THR A 481 0.91 -18.84 12.03
CA THR A 481 -0.13 -17.92 11.53
C THR A 481 0.22 -17.42 10.14
N GLN A 482 1.48 -17.10 9.85
CA GLN A 482 1.93 -16.72 8.52
C GLN A 482 1.69 -17.85 7.50
N LYS A 483 2.04 -19.10 7.85
CA LYS A 483 1.78 -20.27 7.00
C LYS A 483 0.28 -20.48 6.75
N ARG A 484 -0.55 -20.28 7.77
CA ARG A 484 -2.00 -20.40 7.64
C ARG A 484 -2.59 -19.32 6.75
N LEU A 485 -2.12 -18.08 6.87
CA LEU A 485 -2.53 -16.98 5.99
C LEU A 485 -2.24 -17.31 4.52
N GLN A 486 -1.03 -17.78 4.22
CA GLN A 486 -0.67 -18.24 2.87
C GLN A 486 -1.57 -19.38 2.37
N GLN A 487 -1.86 -20.37 3.23
CA GLN A 487 -2.78 -21.45 2.88
C GLN A 487 -4.19 -20.93 2.55
N LEU A 488 -4.71 -19.97 3.32
CA LEU A 488 -6.02 -19.36 3.09
C LEU A 488 -6.04 -18.54 1.79
N GLN A 489 -4.96 -17.85 1.46
CA GLN A 489 -4.79 -17.17 0.17
C GLN A 489 -4.87 -18.13 -1.02
N LEU A 490 -4.13 -19.24 -0.95
CA LEU A 490 -4.20 -20.28 -1.99
C LEU A 490 -5.60 -20.92 -2.08
N THR A 491 -6.24 -21.15 -0.94
CA THR A 491 -7.60 -21.72 -0.89
C THR A 491 -8.62 -20.76 -1.51
N LYS A 492 -8.52 -19.45 -1.23
CA LYS A 492 -9.37 -18.42 -1.84
C LYS A 492 -9.26 -18.46 -3.36
N GLN A 493 -8.03 -18.51 -3.88
CA GLN A 493 -7.80 -18.59 -5.32
C GLN A 493 -8.50 -19.80 -5.93
N LEU A 494 -8.37 -20.99 -5.32
CA LEU A 494 -9.04 -22.21 -5.79
C LEU A 494 -10.57 -22.14 -5.78
N LEU A 495 -11.18 -21.33 -4.90
CA LEU A 495 -12.62 -21.15 -4.86
C LEU A 495 -13.14 -20.17 -5.93
N MET A 496 -12.30 -19.24 -6.35
CA MET A 496 -12.65 -18.20 -7.33
C MET A 496 -12.57 -18.68 -8.78
N TYR A 497 -11.94 -19.83 -9.04
CA TYR A 497 -11.91 -20.53 -10.33
C TYR A 497 -12.80 -21.80 -10.27
#